data_AF-A0A2V8H8V3-F1
#
_entry.id   AF-A0A2V8H8V3-F1
#
_cell.length_a   1.000
_cell.length_b   1.000
_cell.length_c   1.000
_cell.angle_alpha   90.00
_cell.angle_beta   90.00
_cell.angle_gamma   90.00
#
_symmetry.space_group_name_H-M   'P 1'
#
loop_
_entity.id
_entity.type
_entity.pdbx_description
1 polymer ?
#
loop_
_entity_poly.entity_id
_entity_poly.type
_entity_poly.pdbx_seq_one_letter_code
_entity_poly.pdbx_strand_id
1 'polypeptide(L)'
;GATSLAFDSWDDRSATGPAVTNAIAAGQANQVMRAMVSVTPPDITFPLSPTTGQANRVRATVWRSSARGNPLPTFIARYFGMATASVGAVATAEASPANAMTCVKPFTIPDKWTENQTAPWDPTDGFSRYDKKGNVIPNADVYVPAFNESGQANAGYTGYNNEANRGVRLVLRSGQGTQIQSSFYFSLAMIGDTGGDDYRWNIGNCNHSIYHWGDALTQEPGDKEGPTIQGVLELIARDPNAYWDDSINGIRASNYGNGQQSPRVFPIPLYDPDYYDNGQAHGRVASLKTANWIGFFAEYISGSEIHGRIIPIGGIRDKTWNGPGAPGFPLVIRLVE
;
A
#
# COMPACT_ATOMS: atom_id res chain seq x y z
N GLY A 1 -14.85 5.95 -4.83
CA GLY A 1 -15.14 6.26 -3.42
C GLY A 1 -14.03 5.76 -2.52
N ALA A 2 -14.20 4.59 -1.88
CA ALA A 2 -13.21 4.04 -0.93
C ALA A 2 -11.79 3.86 -1.53
N THR A 3 -11.69 3.57 -2.83
CA THR A 3 -10.41 3.56 -3.57
C THR A 3 -9.62 4.86 -3.43
N SER A 4 -10.31 6.01 -3.43
CA SER A 4 -9.65 7.31 -3.25
C SER A 4 -9.23 7.58 -1.83
N LEU A 5 -9.95 7.02 -0.84
CA LEU A 5 -9.46 7.04 0.54
C LEU A 5 -8.16 6.26 0.66
N ALA A 6 -8.04 5.15 -0.09
CA ALA A 6 -6.86 4.30 -0.04
C ALA A 6 -5.66 4.86 -0.82
N PHE A 7 -5.90 5.52 -1.96
CA PHE A 7 -4.83 5.85 -2.90
C PHE A 7 -4.72 7.33 -3.28
N ASP A 8 -5.72 8.17 -3.03
CA ASP A 8 -5.68 9.57 -3.48
C ASP A 8 -5.50 10.51 -2.28
N SER A 9 -6.50 10.58 -1.40
CA SER A 9 -6.47 11.39 -0.19
C SER A 9 -7.34 10.75 0.89
N TRP A 10 -6.72 10.48 2.04
CA TRP A 10 -7.46 9.95 3.19
C TRP A 10 -8.40 10.97 3.82
N ASP A 11 -8.17 12.28 3.74
CA ASP A 11 -8.94 13.29 4.49
C ASP A 11 -9.88 14.16 3.64
N ASP A 12 -9.68 14.22 2.32
CA ASP A 12 -10.56 15.03 1.47
C ASP A 12 -11.95 14.39 1.32
N ARG A 13 -12.95 15.06 1.90
CA ARG A 13 -14.37 14.70 1.88
C ARG A 13 -15.23 15.74 1.15
N SER A 14 -14.59 16.72 0.50
CA SER A 14 -15.29 17.80 -0.18
C SER A 14 -16.11 17.27 -1.38
N ALA A 15 -17.13 18.03 -1.78
CA ALA A 15 -17.99 17.66 -2.92
C ALA A 15 -17.21 17.52 -4.25
N THR A 16 -16.07 18.21 -4.36
CA THR A 16 -15.15 18.16 -5.51
C THR A 16 -13.96 17.23 -5.28
N GLY A 17 -13.83 16.66 -4.09
CA GLY A 17 -12.73 15.80 -3.70
C GLY A 17 -12.77 14.43 -4.40
N PRO A 18 -11.63 13.72 -4.45
CA PRO A 18 -11.46 12.49 -5.22
C PRO A 18 -12.42 11.39 -4.76
N ALA A 19 -12.70 11.28 -3.46
CA ALA A 19 -13.62 10.27 -2.94
C ALA A 19 -15.05 10.44 -3.47
N VAL A 20 -15.55 11.68 -3.56
CA VAL A 20 -16.89 11.99 -4.05
C VAL A 20 -16.95 11.85 -5.57
N THR A 21 -16.02 12.45 -6.30
CA THR A 21 -15.99 12.42 -7.76
C THR A 21 -15.85 10.99 -8.29
N ASN A 22 -14.98 10.17 -7.70
CA ASN A 22 -14.83 8.77 -8.10
C ASN A 22 -16.02 7.90 -7.67
N ALA A 23 -16.72 8.22 -6.58
CA ALA A 23 -17.97 7.54 -6.23
C ALA A 23 -19.09 7.84 -7.23
N ILE A 24 -19.23 9.11 -7.65
CA ILE A 24 -20.18 9.55 -8.68
C ILE A 24 -19.87 8.85 -10.01
N ALA A 25 -18.61 8.88 -10.46
CA ALA A 25 -18.20 8.25 -11.70
C ALA A 25 -18.50 6.74 -11.72
N ALA A 26 -18.18 6.03 -10.62
CA ALA A 26 -18.50 4.61 -10.47
C ALA A 26 -20.01 4.35 -10.46
N GLY A 27 -20.80 5.21 -9.80
CA GLY A 27 -22.26 5.13 -9.83
C GLY A 27 -22.83 5.29 -11.23
N GLN A 28 -22.41 6.33 -11.96
CA GLN A 28 -22.89 6.65 -13.31
C GLN A 28 -22.50 5.60 -14.37
N ALA A 29 -21.39 4.89 -14.16
CA ALA A 29 -20.99 3.77 -15.01
C ALA A 29 -21.98 2.58 -14.96
N ASN A 30 -22.76 2.46 -13.86
CA ASN A 30 -23.73 1.39 -13.69
C ASN A 30 -25.11 1.82 -14.19
N GLN A 31 -25.54 1.28 -15.34
CA GLN A 31 -26.83 1.57 -15.93
C GLN A 31 -27.92 0.62 -15.43
N VAL A 32 -29.14 1.14 -15.23
CA VAL A 32 -30.32 0.33 -14.93
C VAL A 32 -31.24 0.38 -16.15
N MET A 33 -31.57 -0.76 -16.74
CA MET A 33 -32.36 -0.81 -17.99
C MET A 33 -31.79 0.10 -19.11
N ARG A 34 -30.45 0.11 -19.29
CA ARG A 34 -29.72 0.94 -20.28
C ARG A 34 -29.87 2.46 -20.11
N ALA A 35 -30.38 2.93 -18.96
CA ALA A 35 -30.45 4.34 -18.64
C ALA A 35 -29.59 4.64 -17.40
N MET A 36 -28.95 5.81 -17.43
CA MET A 36 -28.06 6.26 -16.36
C MET A 36 -28.82 6.46 -15.04
N VAL A 37 -28.16 6.10 -13.95
CA VAL A 37 -28.63 6.43 -12.59
C VAL A 37 -28.26 7.88 -12.26
N SER A 38 -29.05 8.48 -11.37
CA SER A 38 -28.75 9.79 -10.81
C SER A 38 -27.96 9.61 -9.52
N VAL A 39 -26.79 10.22 -9.46
CA VAL A 39 -25.98 10.34 -8.25
C VAL A 39 -25.33 11.71 -8.25
N THR A 40 -25.44 12.42 -7.13
CA THR A 40 -24.94 13.78 -6.93
C THR A 40 -24.10 13.85 -5.66
N PRO A 41 -23.27 14.89 -5.44
CA PRO A 41 -22.43 14.97 -4.25
C PRO A 41 -23.18 14.78 -2.91
N PRO A 42 -24.40 15.31 -2.71
CA PRO A 42 -25.18 15.05 -1.50
C PRO A 42 -25.59 13.59 -1.27
N ASP A 43 -25.57 12.75 -2.30
CA ASP A 43 -25.89 11.32 -2.18
C ASP A 43 -24.68 10.48 -1.71
N ILE A 44 -23.49 11.10 -1.60
CA ILE A 44 -22.28 10.49 -1.08
C ILE A 44 -22.09 10.93 0.37
N THR A 45 -22.02 9.97 1.27
CA THR A 45 -21.84 10.20 2.71
C THR A 45 -20.68 9.37 3.24
N PHE A 46 -20.15 9.78 4.39
CA PHE A 46 -18.97 9.17 5.01
C PHE A 46 -19.31 8.68 6.42
N PRO A 47 -20.07 7.57 6.54
CA PRO A 47 -20.43 7.03 7.84
C PRO A 47 -19.18 6.53 8.57
N LEU A 48 -19.18 6.62 9.90
CA LEU A 48 -18.16 5.96 10.70
C LEU A 48 -18.38 4.44 10.67
N SER A 49 -17.30 3.67 10.74
CA SER A 49 -17.38 2.23 10.94
C SER A 49 -18.08 1.94 12.28
N PRO A 50 -19.17 1.14 12.30
CA PRO A 50 -19.88 0.81 13.52
C PRO A 50 -19.07 -0.08 14.46
N THR A 51 -18.03 -0.76 13.94
CA THR A 51 -17.16 -1.65 14.72
C THR A 51 -15.94 -0.92 15.27
N THR A 52 -15.35 -0.01 14.50
CA THR A 52 -14.07 0.64 14.85
C THR A 52 -14.19 2.13 15.12
N GLY A 53 -15.33 2.76 14.82
CA GLY A 53 -15.52 4.21 14.92
C GLY A 53 -14.74 5.04 13.91
N GLN A 54 -14.00 4.41 12.99
CA GLN A 54 -13.11 5.09 12.05
C GLN A 54 -13.88 5.69 10.86
N ALA A 55 -13.42 6.83 10.36
CA ALA A 55 -13.96 7.54 9.20
C ALA A 55 -13.49 6.94 7.85
N ASN A 56 -13.58 5.63 7.74
CA ASN A 56 -12.98 4.84 6.67
C ASN A 56 -14.00 4.27 5.66
N ARG A 57 -15.26 4.72 5.71
CA ARG A 57 -16.32 4.26 4.81
C ARG A 57 -16.81 5.37 3.90
N VAL A 58 -17.14 4.98 2.67
CA VAL A 58 -17.84 5.80 1.69
C VAL A 58 -19.14 5.10 1.34
N ARG A 59 -20.26 5.75 1.62
CA ARG A 59 -21.60 5.29 1.27
C ARG A 59 -22.10 6.11 0.09
N ALA A 60 -22.47 5.42 -0.98
CA ALA A 60 -23.08 6.01 -2.16
C ALA A 60 -24.55 5.59 -2.24
N THR A 61 -25.43 6.57 -2.44
CA THR A 61 -26.84 6.32 -2.76
C THR A 61 -27.10 6.69 -4.21
N VAL A 62 -27.71 5.78 -4.97
CA VAL A 62 -28.02 5.99 -6.39
C VAL A 62 -29.53 5.92 -6.61
N TRP A 63 -30.03 6.74 -7.54
CA TRP A 63 -31.47 6.91 -7.74
C TRP A 63 -31.91 6.76 -9.20
N ARG A 64 -33.08 6.14 -9.38
CA ARG A 64 -33.92 6.23 -10.58
C ARG A 64 -35.31 6.64 -10.11
N SER A 65 -35.59 7.94 -10.05
CA SER A 65 -36.80 8.44 -9.41
C SER A 65 -37.41 9.63 -10.12
N SER A 66 -38.70 9.86 -9.87
CA SER A 66 -39.44 10.98 -10.45
C SER A 66 -38.84 12.32 -10.00
N ALA A 67 -38.40 12.41 -8.74
CA ALA A 67 -37.75 13.61 -8.19
C ALA A 67 -36.42 13.94 -8.86
N ARG A 68 -35.72 12.94 -9.41
CA ARG A 68 -34.47 13.10 -10.16
C ARG A 68 -34.68 13.16 -11.67
N GLY A 69 -35.94 13.18 -12.13
CA GLY A 69 -36.31 13.23 -13.55
C GLY A 69 -35.99 11.95 -14.34
N ASN A 70 -35.65 10.84 -13.67
CA ASN A 70 -35.24 9.58 -14.30
C ASN A 70 -35.92 8.33 -13.71
N PRO A 71 -37.25 8.31 -13.49
CA PRO A 71 -37.91 7.16 -12.90
C PRO A 71 -37.82 5.91 -13.81
N LEU A 72 -38.04 4.72 -13.24
CA LEU A 72 -38.11 3.49 -14.00
C LEU A 72 -39.49 3.34 -14.67
N PRO A 73 -39.55 3.01 -15.97
CA PRO A 73 -40.82 2.66 -16.61
C PRO A 73 -41.29 1.30 -16.06
N THR A 74 -42.58 1.18 -15.81
CA THR A 74 -43.19 -0.11 -15.43
C THR A 74 -43.80 -0.77 -16.66
N PHE A 75 -43.64 -2.09 -16.78
CA PHE A 75 -44.25 -2.84 -17.88
C PHE A 75 -45.69 -3.25 -17.55
N ILE A 76 -45.88 -3.98 -16.45
CA ILE A 76 -47.19 -4.50 -16.03
C ILE A 76 -48.01 -3.43 -15.29
N ALA A 77 -47.39 -2.71 -14.34
CA ALA A 77 -48.10 -1.74 -13.49
C ALA A 77 -48.68 -0.55 -14.26
N ARG A 78 -48.19 -0.30 -15.48
CA ARG A 78 -48.75 0.70 -16.39
C ARG A 78 -50.21 0.43 -16.74
N TYR A 79 -50.63 -0.83 -16.84
CA TYR A 79 -52.04 -1.20 -17.07
C TYR A 79 -52.95 -0.86 -15.88
N PHE A 80 -52.37 -0.66 -14.70
CA PHE A 80 -53.08 -0.26 -13.47
C PHE A 80 -52.89 1.23 -13.13
N GLY A 81 -52.50 2.05 -14.12
CA GLY A 81 -52.35 3.50 -13.94
C GLY A 81 -51.01 3.95 -13.33
N MET A 82 -50.09 3.04 -13.05
CA MET A 82 -48.76 3.38 -12.51
C MET A 82 -47.71 3.28 -13.61
N ALA A 83 -47.52 4.33 -14.41
CA ALA A 83 -46.61 4.30 -15.57
C ALA A 83 -45.12 4.22 -15.20
N THR A 84 -44.75 4.65 -13.99
CA THR A 84 -43.36 4.72 -13.54
C THR A 84 -43.22 4.37 -12.06
N ALA A 85 -42.07 3.82 -11.68
CA ALA A 85 -41.68 3.56 -10.29
C ALA A 85 -40.39 4.31 -9.95
N SER A 86 -40.28 4.73 -8.70
CA SER A 86 -39.03 5.29 -8.15
C SER A 86 -38.29 4.21 -7.38
N VAL A 87 -36.99 4.05 -7.67
CA VAL A 87 -36.11 3.13 -6.94
C VAL A 87 -34.83 3.83 -6.52
N GLY A 88 -34.25 3.34 -5.43
CA GLY A 88 -32.93 3.72 -4.96
C GLY A 88 -32.14 2.49 -4.54
N ALA A 89 -30.82 2.58 -4.64
CA ALA A 89 -29.91 1.57 -4.11
C ALA A 89 -28.81 2.27 -3.31
N VAL A 90 -28.29 1.57 -2.32
CA VAL A 90 -27.20 2.02 -1.45
C VAL A 90 -26.09 1.00 -1.55
N ALA A 91 -24.85 1.47 -1.60
CA ALA A 91 -23.68 0.64 -1.38
C ALA A 91 -22.70 1.39 -0.46
N THR A 92 -22.08 0.66 0.46
CA THR A 92 -21.04 1.18 1.36
C THR A 92 -19.75 0.38 1.14
N ALA A 93 -18.67 1.08 0.83
CA ALA A 93 -17.33 0.52 0.75
C ALA A 93 -16.45 1.06 1.87
N GLU A 94 -15.55 0.24 2.37
CA GLU A 94 -14.61 0.55 3.46
C GLU A 94 -13.16 0.40 2.98
N ALA A 95 -12.31 1.37 3.30
CA ALA A 95 -10.86 1.26 3.23
C ALA A 95 -10.34 0.84 4.61
N SER A 96 -10.10 -0.46 4.79
CA SER A 96 -9.61 -1.00 6.06
C SER A 96 -8.10 -1.27 5.96
N PRO A 97 -7.37 -1.35 7.07
CA PRO A 97 -6.02 -1.88 7.03
C PRO A 97 -5.94 -3.30 6.49
N ALA A 98 -4.93 -3.56 5.67
CA ALA A 98 -4.60 -4.92 5.25
C ALA A 98 -3.93 -5.69 6.40
N ASN A 99 -4.09 -7.01 6.40
CA ASN A 99 -3.43 -7.91 7.37
C ASN A 99 -2.40 -8.83 6.70
N ALA A 100 -2.30 -8.81 5.37
CA ALA A 100 -1.32 -9.56 4.61
C ALA A 100 -1.05 -8.89 3.24
N MET A 101 0.01 -9.34 2.58
CA MET A 101 0.44 -8.85 1.26
C MET A 101 0.72 -10.00 0.30
N THR A 102 0.47 -9.76 -0.99
CA THR A 102 0.84 -10.62 -2.12
C THR A 102 1.56 -9.80 -3.19
N CYS A 103 2.15 -10.44 -4.20
CA CYS A 103 2.99 -9.80 -5.21
C CYS A 103 4.23 -9.09 -4.64
N VAL A 104 4.67 -9.49 -3.44
CA VAL A 104 5.84 -8.95 -2.76
C VAL A 104 7.08 -9.19 -3.61
N LYS A 105 7.92 -8.16 -3.77
CA LYS A 105 9.20 -8.32 -4.48
C LYS A 105 10.28 -8.92 -3.57
N PRO A 106 11.25 -9.66 -4.14
CA PRO A 106 12.24 -10.40 -3.37
C PRO A 106 13.38 -9.52 -2.85
N PHE A 107 13.07 -8.33 -2.35
CA PHE A 107 14.04 -7.49 -1.67
C PHE A 107 13.36 -6.74 -0.54
N THR A 108 14.05 -6.52 0.57
CA THR A 108 13.53 -5.84 1.75
C THR A 108 14.47 -4.74 2.21
N ILE A 109 13.90 -3.65 2.72
CA ILE A 109 14.62 -2.51 3.30
C ILE A 109 14.14 -2.33 4.76
N PRO A 110 14.88 -1.61 5.63
CA PRO A 110 14.39 -1.36 6.98
C PRO A 110 13.12 -0.52 6.95
N ASP A 111 12.21 -0.78 7.88
CA ASP A 111 11.14 0.16 8.17
C ASP A 111 11.70 1.47 8.74
N LYS A 112 10.95 2.57 8.61
CA LYS A 112 11.39 3.89 9.06
C LYS A 112 11.46 3.94 10.60
N TRP A 113 12.40 4.74 11.10
CA TRP A 113 12.61 4.98 12.52
C TRP A 113 12.60 6.49 12.83
N THR A 114 12.61 6.81 14.12
CA THR A 114 12.94 8.14 14.60
C THR A 114 14.45 8.27 14.67
N GLU A 115 15.00 9.04 13.73
CA GLU A 115 16.42 9.40 13.68
C GLU A 115 16.76 10.37 14.81
N ASN A 116 17.70 9.98 15.67
CA ASN A 116 18.14 10.80 16.81
C ASN A 116 19.61 11.23 16.70
N GLN A 117 20.42 10.59 15.85
CA GLN A 117 21.82 10.97 15.68
C GLN A 117 21.95 12.20 14.79
N THR A 118 21.16 12.24 13.72
CA THR A 118 21.24 13.23 12.62
C THR A 118 19.88 13.83 12.24
N ALA A 119 18.98 13.96 13.21
CA ALA A 119 17.63 14.47 12.99
C ALA A 119 17.58 15.79 12.17
N PRO A 120 16.61 15.96 11.24
CA PRO A 120 15.50 15.06 10.95
C PRO A 120 15.89 13.89 10.01
N TRP A 121 15.17 12.76 10.12
CA TRP A 121 15.38 11.58 9.28
C TRP A 121 15.37 11.89 7.77
N ASP A 122 16.31 11.32 7.05
CA ASP A 122 16.37 11.28 5.59
C ASP A 122 16.74 9.89 5.01
N PRO A 123 16.48 9.62 3.72
CA PRO A 123 16.73 8.32 3.09
C PRO A 123 18.19 7.84 3.03
N THR A 124 19.16 8.68 3.41
CA THR A 124 20.58 8.35 3.48
C THR A 124 21.01 7.91 4.88
N ASP A 125 20.15 8.11 5.88
CA ASP A 125 20.43 7.74 7.25
C ASP A 125 20.51 6.21 7.45
N GLY A 126 21.32 5.85 8.43
CA GLY A 126 21.44 4.48 8.91
C GLY A 126 20.91 4.35 10.32
N PHE A 127 20.33 3.20 10.64
CA PHE A 127 19.82 2.93 11.97
C PHE A 127 20.94 2.41 12.87
N SER A 128 21.07 3.00 14.06
CA SER A 128 22.00 2.53 15.08
C SER A 128 21.42 2.73 16.48
N ARG A 129 21.24 1.61 17.20
CA ARG A 129 20.78 1.62 18.59
C ARG A 129 21.75 0.95 19.54
N TYR A 130 22.42 -0.11 19.10
CA TYR A 130 23.29 -0.92 19.96
C TYR A 130 24.76 -0.78 19.57
N ASP A 131 25.65 -0.77 20.57
CA ASP A 131 27.08 -0.97 20.36
C ASP A 131 27.40 -2.47 20.10
N LYS A 132 28.65 -2.77 19.73
CA LYS A 132 29.10 -4.16 19.49
C LYS A 132 29.08 -5.06 20.74
N LYS A 133 28.71 -4.53 21.90
CA LYS A 133 28.58 -5.24 23.17
C LYS A 133 27.10 -5.37 23.58
N GLY A 134 26.15 -4.91 22.75
CA GLY A 134 24.73 -4.95 23.03
C GLY A 134 24.22 -3.82 23.94
N ASN A 135 25.04 -2.82 24.26
CA ASN A 135 24.59 -1.67 25.06
C ASN A 135 23.93 -0.62 24.16
N VAL A 136 22.89 0.03 24.68
CA VAL A 136 22.26 1.17 23.99
C VAL A 136 23.25 2.34 23.94
N ILE A 137 23.49 2.86 22.74
CA ILE A 137 24.40 4.00 22.54
C ILE A 137 23.74 5.32 22.98
N PRO A 138 24.54 6.35 23.34
CA PRO A 138 24.00 7.69 23.56
C PRO A 138 23.30 8.21 22.30
N ASN A 139 22.15 8.88 22.46
CA ASN A 139 21.32 9.38 21.36
C ASN A 139 20.95 8.30 20.32
N ALA A 140 20.75 7.06 20.79
CA ALA A 140 20.32 5.96 19.94
C ALA A 140 19.04 6.27 19.17
N ASP A 141 18.97 5.73 17.96
CA ASP A 141 17.76 5.76 17.15
C ASP A 141 16.65 4.93 17.78
N VAL A 142 15.41 5.34 17.50
CA VAL A 142 14.23 4.72 18.09
C VAL A 142 13.31 4.21 17.01
N TYR A 143 13.19 2.90 16.94
CA TYR A 143 12.13 2.24 16.19
C TYR A 143 11.04 1.76 17.15
N VAL A 144 9.79 2.13 16.85
CA VAL A 144 8.59 1.64 17.53
C VAL A 144 7.80 0.82 16.52
N PRO A 145 7.60 -0.50 16.73
CA PRO A 145 6.90 -1.36 15.78
C PRO A 145 5.41 -1.03 15.72
N ALA A 146 4.77 -1.37 14.58
CA ALA A 146 3.35 -1.11 14.34
C ALA A 146 2.42 -1.85 15.33
N PHE A 147 2.90 -2.94 15.91
CA PHE A 147 2.22 -3.71 16.93
C PHE A 147 3.11 -3.90 18.15
N ASN A 148 2.51 -3.85 19.33
CA ASN A 148 3.18 -4.28 20.55
C ASN A 148 3.24 -5.82 20.64
N GLU A 149 3.93 -6.34 21.66
CA GLU A 149 4.09 -7.78 21.89
C GLU A 149 2.75 -8.52 22.12
N SER A 150 1.70 -7.82 22.53
CA SER A 150 0.35 -8.38 22.68
C SER A 150 -0.48 -8.32 21.39
N GLY A 151 0.11 -7.89 20.27
CA GLY A 151 -0.55 -7.83 18.96
C GLY A 151 -1.54 -6.67 18.80
N GLN A 152 -1.47 -5.65 19.65
CA GLN A 152 -2.29 -4.44 19.55
C GLN A 152 -1.55 -3.37 18.76
N ALA A 153 -2.30 -2.59 17.97
CA ALA A 153 -1.75 -1.48 17.21
C ALA A 153 -1.06 -0.48 18.14
N ASN A 154 0.16 -0.08 17.77
CA ASN A 154 0.95 0.86 18.53
C ASN A 154 0.70 2.29 18.04
N ALA A 155 0.14 3.13 18.90
CA ALA A 155 -0.13 4.54 18.57
C ALA A 155 1.15 5.35 18.31
N GLY A 156 2.30 4.91 18.83
CA GLY A 156 3.60 5.55 18.66
C GLY A 156 4.40 5.01 17.48
N TYR A 157 3.78 4.25 16.55
CA TYR A 157 4.48 3.67 15.40
C TYR A 157 5.31 4.71 14.63
N THR A 158 6.60 4.43 14.45
CA THR A 158 7.57 5.35 13.83
C THR A 158 7.83 5.06 12.35
N GLY A 159 7.32 3.93 11.83
CA GLY A 159 7.59 3.47 10.49
C GLY A 159 6.85 4.24 9.38
N TYR A 160 6.97 3.74 8.16
CA TYR A 160 6.40 4.42 6.99
C TYR A 160 4.86 4.44 7.03
N ASN A 161 4.28 5.56 6.61
CA ASN A 161 2.84 5.75 6.48
C ASN A 161 2.45 6.29 5.09
N ASN A 162 1.23 5.96 4.65
CA ASN A 162 0.75 6.25 3.28
C ASN A 162 0.76 7.72 2.91
N GLU A 163 0.39 8.60 3.84
CA GLU A 163 0.13 10.00 3.54
C GLU A 163 1.40 10.85 3.67
N ALA A 164 2.12 10.73 4.79
CA ALA A 164 3.31 11.54 5.07
C ALA A 164 4.54 11.09 4.28
N ASN A 165 4.57 9.86 3.76
CA ASN A 165 5.72 9.36 3.02
C ASN A 165 5.46 9.18 1.52
N ARG A 166 4.26 9.49 1.02
CA ARG A 166 3.99 9.52 -0.42
C ARG A 166 4.92 10.49 -1.14
N GLY A 167 5.53 10.02 -2.22
CA GLY A 167 6.40 10.82 -3.08
C GLY A 167 7.83 10.98 -2.57
N VAL A 168 8.14 10.47 -1.36
CA VAL A 168 9.51 10.40 -0.86
C VAL A 168 10.35 9.56 -1.80
N ARG A 169 11.48 10.12 -2.24
CA ARG A 169 12.44 9.42 -3.09
C ARG A 169 13.24 8.44 -2.24
N LEU A 170 13.32 7.20 -2.69
CA LEU A 170 14.21 6.19 -2.15
C LEU A 170 15.11 5.67 -3.26
N VAL A 171 16.35 5.38 -2.91
CA VAL A 171 17.31 4.72 -3.80
C VAL A 171 17.54 3.33 -3.26
N LEU A 172 17.20 2.30 -4.02
CA LEU A 172 17.47 0.92 -3.62
C LEU A 172 18.80 0.49 -4.21
N ARG A 173 19.73 0.11 -3.33
CA ARG A 173 21.03 -0.45 -3.70
C ARG A 173 21.34 -1.64 -2.80
N SER A 174 22.13 -2.60 -3.30
CA SER A 174 22.48 -3.78 -2.53
C SER A 174 23.26 -3.37 -1.27
N GLY A 175 22.80 -3.80 -0.10
CA GLY A 175 23.54 -3.56 1.14
C GLY A 175 24.88 -4.31 1.16
N GLN A 176 25.90 -3.71 1.78
CA GLN A 176 27.19 -4.35 2.02
C GLN A 176 27.42 -4.46 3.54
N GLY A 177 27.67 -5.68 4.02
CA GLY A 177 27.98 -5.94 5.44
C GLY A 177 26.77 -5.88 6.38
N THR A 178 26.98 -5.37 7.59
CA THR A 178 25.98 -5.36 8.68
C THR A 178 25.28 -4.01 8.86
N GLN A 179 25.48 -3.06 7.93
CA GLN A 179 24.93 -1.72 8.03
C GLN A 179 23.44 -1.71 7.71
N ILE A 180 22.66 -1.04 8.55
CA ILE A 180 21.23 -0.80 8.33
C ILE A 180 21.12 0.60 7.73
N GLN A 181 20.74 0.71 6.46
CA GLN A 181 20.48 1.99 5.79
C GLN A 181 19.13 1.93 5.10
N SER A 182 18.41 3.05 5.08
CA SER A 182 17.11 3.14 4.40
C SER A 182 17.16 2.75 2.93
N SER A 183 18.30 3.01 2.28
CA SER A 183 18.56 2.73 0.87
C SER A 183 19.12 1.32 0.60
N PHE A 184 19.51 0.57 1.63
CA PHE A 184 20.09 -0.77 1.48
C PHE A 184 19.03 -1.84 1.51
N TYR A 185 19.02 -2.71 0.48
CA TYR A 185 18.15 -3.88 0.46
C TYR A 185 18.90 -5.18 0.73
N PHE A 186 18.22 -6.11 1.40
CA PHE A 186 18.56 -7.53 1.42
C PHE A 186 17.75 -8.28 0.39
N SER A 187 18.39 -9.17 -0.35
CA SER A 187 17.71 -10.08 -1.28
C SER A 187 17.03 -11.19 -0.52
N LEU A 188 15.77 -11.49 -0.86
CA LEU A 188 14.96 -12.46 -0.14
C LEU A 188 14.70 -13.71 -0.98
N ALA A 189 14.74 -14.86 -0.31
CA ALA A 189 14.16 -16.10 -0.80
C ALA A 189 12.65 -16.02 -0.59
N MET A 190 11.90 -16.22 -1.67
CA MET A 190 10.45 -16.23 -1.57
C MET A 190 9.99 -17.54 -0.91
N ILE A 191 8.82 -17.52 -0.27
CA ILE A 191 8.30 -18.72 0.42
C ILE A 191 8.17 -19.86 -0.59
N GLY A 192 8.94 -20.94 -0.36
CA GLY A 192 8.93 -22.15 -1.17
C GLY A 192 9.79 -22.10 -2.45
N ASP A 193 10.61 -21.06 -2.62
CA ASP A 193 11.30 -20.78 -3.88
C ASP A 193 12.71 -20.20 -3.63
N THR A 194 13.75 -20.84 -4.18
CA THR A 194 15.16 -20.44 -3.97
C THR A 194 15.98 -20.52 -5.25
N GLY A 195 16.87 -19.55 -5.47
CA GLY A 195 17.74 -19.51 -6.65
C GLY A 195 17.67 -18.20 -7.44
N GLY A 196 18.64 -17.98 -8.32
CA GLY A 196 18.77 -16.73 -9.09
C GLY A 196 17.70 -16.54 -10.17
N ASP A 197 17.28 -17.60 -10.84
CA ASP A 197 16.26 -17.55 -11.89
C ASP A 197 14.88 -17.28 -11.30
N ASP A 198 14.55 -17.98 -10.22
CA ASP A 198 13.33 -17.78 -9.45
C ASP A 198 13.26 -16.38 -8.85
N TYR A 199 14.38 -15.90 -8.31
CA TYR A 199 14.52 -14.51 -7.86
C TYR A 199 14.16 -13.51 -8.97
N ARG A 200 14.73 -13.67 -10.18
CA ARG A 200 14.42 -12.79 -11.32
C ARG A 200 12.96 -12.91 -11.74
N TRP A 201 12.41 -14.12 -11.78
CA TRP A 201 11.01 -14.36 -12.13
C TRP A 201 10.06 -13.65 -11.16
N ASN A 202 10.36 -13.70 -9.86
CA ASN A 202 9.61 -13.03 -8.80
C ASN A 202 9.67 -11.50 -8.92
N ILE A 203 10.72 -10.95 -9.54
CA ILE A 203 10.77 -9.51 -9.87
C ILE A 203 9.89 -9.19 -11.07
N GLY A 204 9.99 -9.95 -12.16
CA GLY A 204 9.22 -9.70 -13.39
C GLY A 204 7.71 -10.00 -13.27
N ASN A 205 7.29 -10.77 -12.26
CA ASN A 205 5.93 -11.29 -12.13
C ASN A 205 5.34 -11.03 -10.72
N CYS A 206 4.08 -11.39 -10.53
CA CYS A 206 3.46 -11.38 -9.20
C CYS A 206 3.53 -12.78 -8.60
N ASN A 207 4.29 -12.94 -7.52
CA ASN A 207 4.23 -14.13 -6.68
C ASN A 207 3.01 -14.05 -5.74
N HIS A 208 2.16 -15.07 -5.74
CA HIS A 208 0.92 -15.10 -4.96
C HIS A 208 1.10 -15.62 -3.54
N SER A 209 2.34 -15.93 -3.12
CA SER A 209 2.65 -16.23 -1.72
C SER A 209 2.19 -15.09 -0.82
N ILE A 210 1.50 -15.49 0.25
CA ILE A 210 0.92 -14.57 1.22
C ILE A 210 1.96 -14.33 2.30
N TYR A 211 2.30 -13.06 2.52
CA TYR A 211 3.16 -12.62 3.61
C TYR A 211 2.31 -11.95 4.70
N HIS A 212 2.52 -12.37 5.94
CA HIS A 212 1.92 -11.81 7.14
C HIS A 212 2.93 -10.96 7.91
N TRP A 213 2.42 -10.18 8.87
CA TRP A 213 3.27 -9.44 9.79
C TRP A 213 4.03 -10.39 10.71
N GLY A 214 5.29 -10.07 10.98
CA GLY A 214 6.16 -10.87 11.83
C GLY A 214 6.74 -12.11 11.15
N ASP A 215 6.34 -12.42 9.91
CA ASP A 215 6.91 -13.53 9.15
C ASP A 215 8.43 -13.37 9.01
N ALA A 216 9.14 -14.48 9.21
CA ALA A 216 10.58 -14.52 9.02
C ALA A 216 10.91 -14.32 7.54
N LEU A 217 11.84 -13.39 7.28
CA LEU A 217 12.35 -13.10 5.94
C LEU A 217 13.69 -13.81 5.78
N THR A 218 13.75 -14.77 4.85
CA THR A 218 14.95 -15.55 4.57
C THR A 218 15.78 -14.83 3.52
N GLN A 219 17.05 -14.57 3.81
CA GLN A 219 17.95 -13.95 2.84
C GLN A 219 18.35 -14.97 1.75
N GLU A 220 18.30 -14.55 0.49
CA GLU A 220 18.80 -15.34 -0.63
C GLU A 220 20.34 -15.33 -0.63
N PRO A 221 21.01 -16.49 -0.70
CA PRO A 221 22.46 -16.53 -0.85
C PRO A 221 22.93 -16.02 -2.22
N GLY A 222 24.09 -15.37 -2.21
CA GLY A 222 24.79 -14.91 -3.41
C GLY A 222 24.47 -13.46 -3.80
N ASP A 223 25.30 -12.90 -4.68
CA ASP A 223 25.09 -11.56 -5.21
C ASP A 223 23.92 -11.58 -6.23
N LYS A 224 22.85 -10.85 -5.89
CA LYS A 224 21.65 -10.75 -6.74
C LYS A 224 21.54 -9.41 -7.45
N GLU A 225 22.57 -8.56 -7.41
CA GLU A 225 22.53 -7.23 -8.04
C GLU A 225 22.13 -7.32 -9.54
N GLY A 226 22.77 -8.20 -10.30
CA GLY A 226 22.50 -8.40 -11.73
C GLY A 226 21.03 -8.79 -12.03
N PRO A 227 20.52 -9.89 -11.46
CA PRO A 227 19.10 -10.27 -11.56
C PRO A 227 18.13 -9.18 -11.12
N THR A 228 18.47 -8.41 -10.07
CA THR A 228 17.65 -7.29 -9.58
C THR A 228 17.50 -6.21 -10.63
N ILE A 229 18.62 -5.74 -11.19
CA ILE A 229 18.63 -4.70 -12.22
C ILE A 229 17.86 -5.16 -13.47
N GLN A 230 18.11 -6.38 -13.94
CA GLN A 230 17.41 -6.92 -15.11
C GLN A 230 15.90 -7.00 -14.90
N GLY A 231 15.46 -7.55 -13.75
CA GLY A 231 14.05 -7.67 -13.43
C GLY A 231 13.34 -6.31 -13.34
N VAL A 232 13.99 -5.30 -12.75
CA VAL A 232 13.40 -3.95 -12.66
C VAL A 232 13.37 -3.25 -14.02
N LEU A 233 14.39 -3.42 -14.86
CA LEU A 233 14.37 -2.92 -16.24
C LEU A 233 13.20 -3.52 -17.05
N GLU A 234 12.89 -4.80 -16.85
CA GLU A 234 11.73 -5.43 -17.48
C GLU A 234 10.40 -4.80 -17.02
N LEU A 235 10.28 -4.43 -15.75
CA LEU A 235 9.09 -3.70 -15.26
C LEU A 235 9.00 -2.31 -15.87
N ILE A 236 10.11 -1.57 -15.94
CA ILE A 236 10.18 -0.25 -16.57
C ILE A 236 9.78 -0.34 -18.06
N ALA A 237 10.27 -1.36 -18.77
CA ALA A 237 9.97 -1.57 -20.18
C ALA A 237 8.49 -1.86 -20.47
N ARG A 238 7.72 -2.37 -19.49
CA ARG A 238 6.27 -2.60 -19.65
C ARG A 238 5.45 -1.31 -19.58
N ASP A 239 5.96 -0.28 -18.91
CA ASP A 239 5.29 1.02 -18.80
C ASP A 239 6.29 2.17 -18.98
N PRO A 240 6.89 2.30 -20.19
CA PRO A 240 8.09 3.12 -20.40
C PRO A 240 7.79 4.63 -20.35
N ASN A 241 6.54 5.02 -20.60
CA ASN A 241 6.13 6.42 -20.60
C ASN A 241 5.71 6.92 -19.21
N ALA A 242 5.53 6.02 -18.24
CA ALA A 242 5.11 6.41 -16.90
C ALA A 242 6.22 7.22 -16.20
N TYR A 243 5.83 8.35 -15.62
CA TYR A 243 6.72 9.20 -14.84
C TYR A 243 6.00 9.76 -13.61
N TRP A 244 6.78 10.13 -12.59
CA TRP A 244 6.24 10.78 -11.41
C TRP A 244 6.01 12.27 -11.67
N ASP A 245 4.82 12.75 -11.33
CA ASP A 245 4.46 14.16 -11.42
C ASP A 245 4.21 14.73 -10.01
N ASP A 246 5.14 15.56 -9.55
CA ASP A 246 5.09 16.18 -8.22
C ASP A 246 3.86 17.11 -8.05
N SER A 247 3.23 17.60 -9.12
CA SER A 247 2.04 18.47 -9.04
C SER A 247 0.78 17.73 -8.59
N ILE A 248 0.71 16.42 -8.85
CA ILE A 248 -0.39 15.56 -8.42
C ILE A 248 0.06 14.54 -7.38
N ASN A 249 1.34 14.58 -6.96
CA ASN A 249 1.97 13.64 -6.06
C ASN A 249 1.68 12.17 -6.47
N GLY A 250 1.85 11.87 -7.75
CA GLY A 250 1.44 10.59 -8.36
C GLY A 250 1.99 10.35 -9.76
N ILE A 251 1.53 9.28 -10.41
CA ILE A 251 2.06 8.81 -11.70
C ILE A 251 1.24 9.37 -12.86
N ARG A 252 1.91 9.82 -13.93
CA ARG A 252 1.30 10.23 -15.20
C ARG A 252 1.83 9.43 -16.38
N ALA A 253 1.11 9.53 -17.51
CA ALA A 253 1.44 8.90 -18.78
C ALA A 253 1.64 7.37 -18.73
N SER A 254 1.08 6.73 -17.71
CA SER A 254 1.02 5.27 -17.61
C SER A 254 -0.05 4.70 -18.54
N ASN A 255 0.23 3.53 -19.12
CA ASN A 255 -0.77 2.75 -19.85
C ASN A 255 -1.75 2.00 -18.91
N TYR A 256 -1.52 2.06 -17.60
CA TYR A 256 -2.21 1.28 -16.58
C TYR A 256 -3.06 2.19 -15.67
N GLY A 257 -4.06 2.83 -16.28
CA GLY A 257 -4.99 3.71 -15.57
C GLY A 257 -4.32 4.98 -15.04
N ASN A 258 -4.51 5.27 -13.76
CA ASN A 258 -3.85 6.40 -13.07
C ASN A 258 -2.40 6.08 -12.66
N GLY A 259 -1.79 5.03 -13.23
CA GLY A 259 -0.44 4.56 -12.91
C GLY A 259 -0.33 3.70 -11.66
N GLN A 260 -1.36 3.66 -10.81
CA GLN A 260 -1.40 2.82 -9.62
C GLN A 260 -1.36 1.30 -9.94
N GLN A 261 -1.78 0.93 -11.15
CA GLN A 261 -1.78 -0.45 -11.66
C GLN A 261 -0.56 -0.75 -12.53
N SER A 262 0.38 0.19 -12.63
CA SER A 262 1.62 0.00 -13.40
C SER A 262 2.41 -1.18 -12.85
N PRO A 263 2.99 -2.05 -13.70
CA PRO A 263 3.93 -3.08 -13.26
C PRO A 263 5.14 -2.52 -12.50
N ARG A 264 5.43 -1.22 -12.67
CA ARG A 264 6.50 -0.49 -11.98
C ARG A 264 6.15 -0.13 -10.53
N VAL A 265 4.88 -0.28 -10.15
CA VAL A 265 4.38 -0.12 -8.79
C VAL A 265 4.26 -1.50 -8.16
N PHE A 266 5.02 -1.74 -7.09
CA PHE A 266 5.02 -3.03 -6.41
C PHE A 266 5.26 -2.92 -4.91
N PRO A 267 4.78 -3.91 -4.12
CA PRO A 267 5.00 -3.92 -2.69
C PRO A 267 6.41 -4.43 -2.34
N ILE A 268 7.08 -3.71 -1.45
CA ILE A 268 8.35 -4.10 -0.81
C ILE A 268 8.04 -4.42 0.66
N PRO A 269 8.40 -5.62 1.16
CA PRO A 269 8.33 -5.92 2.58
C PRO A 269 9.42 -5.14 3.31
N LEU A 270 9.08 -4.63 4.48
CA LEU A 270 10.01 -3.93 5.35
C LEU A 270 10.41 -4.84 6.50
N TYR A 271 11.65 -4.75 6.96
CA TYR A 271 12.09 -5.48 8.13
C TYR A 271 12.21 -4.57 9.37
N ASP A 272 12.13 -5.18 10.55
CA ASP A 272 12.28 -4.48 11.83
C ASP A 272 13.77 -4.14 12.07
N PRO A 273 14.18 -2.86 11.99
CA PRO A 273 15.58 -2.48 12.12
C PRO A 273 16.13 -2.73 13.53
N ASP A 274 15.31 -2.56 14.57
CA ASP A 274 15.68 -2.78 15.98
C ASP A 274 15.96 -4.26 16.24
N TYR A 275 15.08 -5.13 15.74
CA TYR A 275 15.25 -6.56 15.85
C TYR A 275 16.54 -7.05 15.15
N TYR A 276 16.83 -6.50 13.97
CA TYR A 276 18.04 -6.86 13.23
C TYR A 276 19.31 -6.32 13.91
N ASP A 277 19.33 -5.04 14.32
CA ASP A 277 20.47 -4.42 15.01
C ASP A 277 20.79 -5.14 16.33
N ASN A 278 19.76 -5.43 17.12
CA ASN A 278 19.89 -6.18 18.37
C ASN A 278 20.46 -7.60 18.13
N GLY A 279 20.01 -8.27 17.07
CA GLY A 279 20.52 -9.59 16.67
C GLY A 279 22.01 -9.56 16.30
N GLN A 280 22.43 -8.55 15.53
CA GLN A 280 23.84 -8.32 15.15
C GLN A 280 24.71 -8.03 16.39
N ALA A 281 24.26 -7.15 17.28
CA ALA A 281 25.02 -6.73 18.47
C ALA A 281 25.32 -7.87 19.44
N HIS A 282 24.46 -8.90 19.49
CA HIS A 282 24.60 -10.04 20.40
C HIS A 282 25.20 -11.28 19.72
N GLY A 283 25.79 -11.15 18.53
CA GLY A 283 26.50 -12.23 17.84
C GLY A 283 25.62 -13.40 17.41
N ARG A 284 24.30 -13.21 17.30
CA ARG A 284 23.38 -14.20 16.74
C ARG A 284 23.36 -14.07 15.22
N VAL A 285 22.95 -15.14 14.52
CA VAL A 285 22.56 -15.02 13.11
C VAL A 285 21.38 -14.05 13.07
N ALA A 286 21.64 -12.81 12.64
CA ALA A 286 20.62 -11.79 12.60
C ALA A 286 19.57 -12.20 11.58
N SER A 287 18.36 -12.44 12.07
CA SER A 287 17.21 -12.78 11.25
C SER A 287 16.42 -11.51 10.94
N LEU A 288 15.73 -11.54 9.81
CA LEU A 288 14.84 -10.47 9.39
C LEU A 288 13.41 -10.94 9.65
N LYS A 289 12.55 -10.04 10.09
CA LYS A 289 11.11 -10.30 10.23
C LYS A 289 10.32 -9.16 9.61
N THR A 290 9.18 -9.49 9.01
CA THR A 290 8.31 -8.53 8.35
C THR A 290 7.73 -7.54 9.35
N ALA A 291 8.03 -6.27 9.15
CA ALA A 291 7.68 -5.17 10.03
C ALA A 291 6.59 -4.26 9.46
N ASN A 292 6.47 -4.13 8.14
CA ASN A 292 5.43 -3.41 7.39
C ASN A 292 5.65 -3.67 5.88
N TRP A 293 4.94 -2.98 4.99
CA TRP A 293 5.23 -2.92 3.55
C TRP A 293 5.19 -1.47 3.06
N ILE A 294 5.87 -1.17 1.96
CA ILE A 294 5.64 0.05 1.18
C ILE A 294 5.24 -0.30 -0.24
N GLY A 295 4.49 0.58 -0.89
CA GLY A 295 4.44 0.62 -2.34
C GLY A 295 5.62 1.43 -2.87
N PHE A 296 6.25 0.92 -3.92
CA PHE A 296 7.36 1.59 -4.57
C PHE A 296 7.12 1.69 -6.07
N PHE A 297 7.24 2.90 -6.61
CA PHE A 297 7.24 3.17 -8.04
C PHE A 297 8.68 3.29 -8.52
N ALA A 298 9.16 2.32 -9.31
CA ALA A 298 10.49 2.36 -9.91
C ALA A 298 10.54 3.36 -11.07
N GLU A 299 11.31 4.45 -10.93
CA GLU A 299 11.43 5.53 -11.91
C GLU A 299 12.51 5.23 -12.97
N TYR A 300 13.73 4.95 -12.54
CA TYR A 300 14.85 4.66 -13.43
C TYR A 300 15.95 3.90 -12.69
N ILE A 301 16.93 3.41 -13.46
CA ILE A 301 18.13 2.77 -12.93
C ILE A 301 19.35 3.61 -13.30
N SER A 302 20.26 3.79 -12.35
CA SER A 302 21.56 4.44 -12.55
C SER A 302 22.66 3.56 -11.97
N GLY A 303 23.48 2.94 -12.83
CA GLY A 303 24.43 1.93 -12.40
C GLY A 303 23.71 0.73 -11.79
N SER A 304 23.98 0.46 -10.50
CA SER A 304 23.33 -0.59 -9.72
C SER A 304 22.25 -0.08 -8.77
N GLU A 305 21.87 1.19 -8.91
CA GLU A 305 20.88 1.84 -8.05
C GLU A 305 19.53 1.92 -8.75
N ILE A 306 18.48 1.51 -8.05
CA ILE A 306 17.09 1.67 -8.49
C ILE A 306 16.54 2.93 -7.82
N HIS A 307 16.25 3.94 -8.63
CA HIS A 307 15.68 5.19 -8.17
C HIS A 307 14.17 5.12 -8.30
N GLY A 308 13.45 5.51 -7.25
CA GLY A 308 12.01 5.53 -7.27
C GLY A 308 11.40 6.22 -6.07
N ARG A 309 10.08 6.09 -5.93
CA ARG A 309 9.32 6.80 -4.90
C ARG A 309 8.33 5.91 -4.18
N ILE A 310 8.11 6.25 -2.93
CA ILE A 310 7.06 5.65 -2.12
C ILE A 310 5.70 6.11 -2.67
N ILE A 311 4.80 5.15 -2.87
CA ILE A 311 3.43 5.36 -3.33
C ILE A 311 2.51 4.45 -2.52
N PRO A 312 1.27 4.85 -2.21
CA PRO A 312 0.31 3.94 -1.59
C PRO A 312 0.22 2.59 -2.32
N ILE A 313 -0.12 1.52 -1.62
CA ILE A 313 -0.29 0.19 -2.23
C ILE A 313 -1.44 -0.56 -1.57
N GLY A 314 -2.14 -1.37 -2.37
CA GLY A 314 -3.19 -2.23 -1.88
C GLY A 314 -2.60 -3.49 -1.24
N GLY A 315 -3.13 -3.89 -0.08
CA GLY A 315 -2.88 -5.20 0.51
C GLY A 315 -4.10 -6.11 0.39
N ILE A 316 -4.03 -7.27 1.03
CA ILE A 316 -5.14 -8.22 1.11
C ILE A 316 -5.61 -8.41 2.55
N ARG A 317 -6.83 -8.96 2.66
CA ARG A 317 -7.34 -9.47 3.93
C ARG A 317 -7.40 -10.99 3.88
N ASP A 318 -6.42 -11.65 4.47
CA ASP A 318 -6.45 -13.08 4.69
C ASP A 318 -7.40 -13.39 5.86
N LYS A 319 -8.42 -14.22 5.59
CA LYS A 319 -9.41 -14.65 6.58
C LYS A 319 -8.92 -15.80 7.46
N THR A 320 -7.85 -16.48 7.05
CA THR A 320 -7.29 -17.63 7.77
C THR A 320 -6.32 -17.20 8.87
N TRP A 321 -5.82 -15.97 8.78
CA TRP A 321 -4.95 -15.36 9.78
C TRP A 321 -5.69 -14.29 10.59
N ASN A 322 -5.83 -14.53 11.89
CA ASN A 322 -6.48 -13.61 12.84
C ASN A 322 -5.53 -12.57 13.41
N GLY A 323 -4.33 -12.43 12.83
CA GLY A 323 -3.42 -11.39 13.26
C GLY A 323 -3.96 -9.99 12.96
N PRO A 324 -3.42 -8.99 13.64
CA PRO A 324 -4.02 -7.67 13.68
C PRO A 324 -3.99 -6.99 12.30
N GLY A 325 -5.09 -6.32 11.94
CA GLY A 325 -5.09 -5.34 10.85
C GLY A 325 -4.35 -4.09 11.33
N ALA A 326 -3.34 -3.65 10.58
CA ALA A 326 -2.35 -2.72 11.09
C ALA A 326 -2.78 -1.25 11.13
N PRO A 327 -2.07 -0.37 11.84
CA PRO A 327 -1.94 1.03 11.40
C PRO A 327 -1.03 1.17 10.16
N GLY A 328 -0.55 0.04 9.64
CA GLY A 328 0.43 -0.08 8.56
C GLY A 328 -0.04 0.47 7.22
N PHE A 329 0.95 0.63 6.36
CA PHE A 329 0.84 1.32 5.08
C PHE A 329 -0.18 0.70 4.11
N PRO A 330 -0.26 -0.63 3.91
CA PRO A 330 -1.20 -1.16 2.92
C PRO A 330 -2.65 -1.16 3.42
N LEU A 331 -3.55 -0.68 2.55
CA LEU A 331 -4.99 -0.70 2.78
C LEU A 331 -5.67 -1.73 1.87
N VAL A 332 -6.78 -2.29 2.34
CA VAL A 332 -7.67 -3.16 1.59
C VAL A 332 -9.03 -2.50 1.44
N ILE A 333 -9.58 -2.55 0.23
CA ILE A 333 -10.91 -2.03 -0.06
C ILE A 333 -11.89 -3.19 -0.01
N ARG A 334 -12.98 -3.04 0.75
CA ARG A 334 -14.05 -4.04 0.85
C ARG A 334 -15.43 -3.42 0.75
N LEU A 335 -16.36 -4.14 0.13
CA LEU A 335 -17.79 -3.82 0.23
C LEU A 335 -18.31 -4.32 1.59
N VAL A 336 -19.04 -3.46 2.28
CA VAL A 336 -19.61 -3.74 3.61
C VAL A 336 -21.13 -3.62 3.66
N GLU A 337 -21.72 -2.99 2.65
CA GLU A 337 -23.17 -2.91 2.40
C GLU A 337 -23.41 -2.73 0.91
#